data_AF-A0A963AP83-F1
#
_entry.id   AF-A0A963AP83-F1
#
_cell.length_a   1.000
_cell.length_b   1.000
_cell.length_c   1.000
_cell.angle_alpha   90.00
_cell.angle_beta   90.00
_cell.angle_gamma   90.00
#
_symmetry.space_group_name_H-M   'P 1'
#
loop_
_entity.id
_entity.type
_entity.pdbx_description
1 polymer ?
#
loop_
_entity_poly.entity_id
_entity_poly.type
_entity_poly.pdbx_seq_one_letter_code
_entity_poly.pdbx_strand_id
1 'polypeptide(L)'
;MGQEIVWVVKALLLPPGGIILLGVFGLIMGGRSLAGRFLITLSLAALYLFSTPYIANRMMAEVETFPALSPTEIQDNNAEAIVVLGGGRRNDTAEFGGDTVNGLLLERLRYAAY
;
A
#
# COMPACT_ATOMS: atom_id res chain seq x y z
N MET A 1 7.17 -5.46 25.07
CA MET A 1 8.54 -5.39 24.49
C MET A 1 8.67 -6.06 23.12
N GLY A 2 7.81 -7.02 22.72
CA GLY A 2 7.92 -7.69 21.41
C GLY A 2 7.40 -6.90 20.19
N GLN A 3 6.40 -6.03 20.35
CA GLN A 3 5.81 -5.32 19.20
C GLN A 3 6.77 -4.30 18.59
N GLU A 4 7.46 -3.50 19.40
CA GLU A 4 8.45 -2.52 18.92
C GLU A 4 9.50 -3.14 17.99
N ILE A 5 10.02 -4.32 18.33
CA ILE A 5 10.99 -5.04 17.49
C ILE A 5 10.37 -5.44 16.15
N VAL A 6 9.13 -5.93 16.15
CA VAL A 6 8.42 -6.28 14.92
C VAL A 6 8.23 -5.05 14.02
N TRP A 7 7.89 -3.89 14.59
CA TRP A 7 7.76 -2.65 13.83
C TRP A 7 9.08 -2.22 13.21
N VAL A 8 10.18 -2.25 13.97
CA VAL A 8 11.50 -1.89 13.45
C VAL A 8 11.95 -2.87 12.36
N VAL A 9 11.79 -4.17 12.58
CA VAL A 9 12.15 -5.19 11.59
C VAL A 9 11.31 -5.05 10.32
N LYS A 10 10.00 -4.82 10.44
CA LYS A 10 9.13 -4.55 9.28
C LYS A 10 9.57 -3.30 8.53
N ALA A 11 9.86 -2.21 9.23
CA ALA A 11 10.30 -0.96 8.62
C ALA A 11 11.64 -1.10 7.90
N LEU A 12 12.56 -1.91 8.43
CA LEU A 12 13.87 -2.17 7.82
C LEU A 12 13.80 -3.16 6.65
N LEU A 13 12.93 -4.17 6.70
CA LEU A 13 12.84 -5.20 5.66
C LEU A 13 11.94 -4.80 4.49
N LEU A 14 10.82 -4.13 4.76
CA LEU A 14 9.88 -3.72 3.72
C LEU A 14 10.39 -2.47 2.97
N PRO A 15 9.98 -2.26 1.71
CA PRO A 15 10.19 -0.98 1.04
C PRO A 15 9.61 0.18 1.87
N PRO A 16 10.36 1.30 2.03
CA PRO A 16 11.64 1.64 1.40
C PRO A 16 12.90 1.16 2.15
N GLY A 17 12.78 0.65 3.38
CA GLY A 17 13.91 0.36 4.27
C GLY A 17 14.96 -0.58 3.69
N GLY A 18 14.54 -1.72 3.14
CA GLY A 18 15.47 -2.71 2.58
C GLY A 18 16.29 -2.16 1.41
N ILE A 19 15.67 -1.29 0.60
CA ILE A 19 16.32 -0.65 -0.55
C ILE A 19 17.33 0.41 -0.08
N ILE A 20 16.99 1.15 0.98
CA ILE A 20 17.92 2.12 1.59
C ILE A 20 19.14 1.39 2.17
N LEU A 21 18.93 0.28 2.88
CA LEU A 21 20.04 -0.53 3.43
C LEU A 21 20.98 -1.03 2.33
N LEU A 22 20.43 -1.46 1.19
CA LEU A 22 21.22 -1.88 0.03
C LEU A 22 22.09 -0.72 -0.52
N GLY A 23 21.54 0.49 -0.56
CA GLY A 23 22.28 1.70 -0.95
C GLY A 23 23.38 2.07 0.04
N VAL A 24 23.09 2.00 1.35
CA VAL A 24 24.07 2.21 2.43
C VAL A 24 25.19 1.19 2.34
N PHE A 25 24.89 -0.08 2.10
CA PHE A 25 25.90 -1.11 1.90
C PHE A 25 26.80 -0.81 0.68
N GLY A 26 26.21 -0.31 -0.41
CA GLY A 26 26.95 0.19 -1.57
C GLY A 26 27.90 1.36 -1.24
N LEU A 27 27.48 2.28 -0.36
CA LEU A 27 28.32 3.38 0.13
C LEU A 27 29.47 2.86 1.00
N ILE A 28 29.22 1.89 1.87
CA ILE A 28 30.23 1.28 2.76
C ILE A 28 31.33 0.56 1.96
N MET A 29 30.97 -0.15 0.88
CA MET A 29 31.95 -0.77 -0.02
C MET A 29 32.81 0.24 -0.80
N GLY A 30 32.52 1.54 -0.64
CA GLY A 30 33.20 2.65 -1.29
C GLY A 30 32.68 2.86 -2.70
N GLY A 31 32.20 4.08 -2.99
CA GLY A 31 31.72 4.49 -4.32
C GLY A 31 32.77 4.43 -5.45
N ARG A 32 33.97 3.92 -5.18
CA ARG A 32 35.05 3.64 -6.13
C ARG A 32 35.02 2.19 -6.63
N SER A 33 34.46 1.27 -5.84
CA SER A 33 34.22 -0.11 -6.24
C SER A 33 33.09 -0.15 -7.28
N LEU A 34 33.26 -0.94 -8.34
CA LEU A 34 32.19 -1.18 -9.32
C LEU A 34 30.94 -1.75 -8.64
N ALA A 35 31.13 -2.66 -7.66
CA ALA A 35 30.03 -3.22 -6.87
C ALA A 35 29.33 -2.16 -6.03
N GLY A 36 30.08 -1.26 -5.38
CA GLY A 36 29.52 -0.16 -4.60
C GLY A 36 28.66 0.79 -5.43
N ARG A 37 29.19 1.23 -6.59
CA ARG A 37 28.45 2.06 -7.55
C ARG A 37 27.19 1.36 -8.04
N PHE A 38 27.30 0.07 -8.39
CA PHE A 38 26.16 -0.72 -8.84
C PHE A 38 25.04 -0.76 -7.80
N LEU A 39 25.35 -1.06 -6.53
CA LEU A 39 24.34 -1.11 -5.48
C LEU A 39 23.69 0.25 -5.22
N ILE A 40 24.46 1.34 -5.23
CA ILE A 40 23.93 2.69 -5.06
C ILE A 40 22.99 3.03 -6.22
N THR A 41 23.43 2.82 -7.46
CA THR A 41 22.62 3.10 -8.65
C THR A 41 21.37 2.24 -8.69
N LEU A 42 21.46 0.96 -8.37
CA LEU A 42 20.32 0.04 -8.29
C LEU A 42 19.32 0.50 -7.22
N SER A 43 19.79 0.89 -6.04
CA SER A 43 18.93 1.37 -4.95
C SER A 43 18.19 2.64 -5.34
N LEU A 44 18.89 3.61 -5.94
CA LEU A 44 18.28 4.86 -6.39
C LEU A 44 17.27 4.62 -7.51
N ALA A 45 17.61 3.76 -8.48
CA ALA A 45 16.68 3.39 -9.54
C ALA A 45 15.43 2.69 -8.98
N ALA A 46 15.59 1.74 -8.05
CA ALA A 46 14.47 1.02 -7.44
C ALA A 46 13.57 1.96 -6.61
N LEU A 47 14.15 2.85 -5.80
CA LEU A 47 13.39 3.86 -5.06
C LEU A 47 12.62 4.78 -6.00
N TYR A 48 13.25 5.25 -7.08
CA TYR A 48 12.59 6.10 -8.06
C TYR A 48 11.44 5.37 -8.73
N LEU A 49 11.67 4.15 -9.23
CA LEU A 49 10.64 3.32 -9.88
C LEU A 49 9.46 3.09 -8.94
N PHE A 50 9.70 2.65 -7.71
CA PHE A 50 8.64 2.38 -6.73
C PHE A 50 7.94 3.64 -6.20
N SER A 51 8.53 4.83 -6.38
CA SER A 51 7.86 6.10 -6.12
C SER A 51 6.97 6.58 -7.27
N THR A 52 6.95 5.88 -8.42
CA THR A 52 6.11 6.27 -9.56
C THR A 52 4.72 5.67 -9.49
N PRO A 53 3.67 6.41 -9.93
CA PRO A 53 2.31 5.87 -10.00
C PRO A 53 2.21 4.71 -10.99
N TYR A 54 3.05 4.67 -12.03
CA TYR A 54 3.06 3.59 -13.00
C TYR A 54 3.39 2.24 -12.36
N ILE A 55 4.48 2.17 -11.59
CA ILE A 55 4.85 0.92 -10.91
C ILE A 55 3.86 0.59 -9.80
N ALA A 56 3.39 1.58 -9.04
CA ALA A 56 2.37 1.38 -8.03
C ALA A 56 1.09 0.76 -8.61
N ASN A 57 0.57 1.29 -9.71
CA ASN A 57 -0.63 0.78 -10.38
C ASN A 57 -0.43 -0.64 -10.91
N ARG A 58 0.75 -0.96 -11.45
CA ARG A 58 1.05 -2.32 -11.94
C ARG A 58 1.07 -3.33 -10.80
N MET A 59 1.68 -2.99 -9.67
CA MET A 59 1.67 -3.85 -8.48
C MET A 59 0.26 -4.00 -7.89
N MET A 60 -0.53 -2.92 -7.84
CA MET A 60 -1.92 -2.99 -7.38
C MET A 60 -2.76 -3.91 -8.27
N ALA A 61 -2.61 -3.81 -9.59
CA ALA A 61 -3.34 -4.66 -10.54
C ALA A 61 -3.06 -6.16 -10.35
N GLU A 62 -1.89 -6.55 -9.84
CA GLU A 62 -1.58 -7.94 -9.50
C GLU A 62 -2.27 -8.41 -8.21
N VAL A 63 -2.52 -7.49 -7.27
CA VAL A 63 -3.15 -7.79 -5.98
C VAL A 63 -4.69 -7.71 -6.08
N GLU A 64 -5.21 -6.88 -6.97
CA GLU A 64 -6.63 -6.73 -7.29
C GLU A 64 -7.15 -8.00 -8.01
N THR A 65 -7.38 -9.04 -7.21
CA THR A 65 -7.71 -10.40 -7.70
C THR A 65 -9.09 -10.48 -8.34
N PHE A 66 -9.99 -9.55 -8.01
CA PHE A 66 -11.38 -9.57 -8.47
C PHE A 66 -11.72 -8.25 -9.17
N PRO A 67 -12.03 -8.28 -10.48
CA PRO A 67 -12.49 -7.08 -11.17
C PRO A 67 -13.87 -6.66 -10.67
N ALA A 68 -14.23 -5.39 -10.91
CA ALA A 68 -15.58 -4.91 -10.64
C ALA A 68 -16.59 -5.68 -11.51
N LEU A 69 -17.73 -6.02 -10.91
CA LEU A 69 -18.83 -6.67 -11.62
C LEU A 69 -19.43 -5.72 -12.66
N SER A 70 -19.76 -6.26 -13.83
CA SER A 70 -20.53 -5.55 -14.85
C SER A 70 -22.00 -5.40 -14.43
N PRO A 71 -22.74 -4.43 -15.00
CA PRO A 71 -24.17 -4.25 -14.68
C PRO A 71 -25.04 -5.48 -14.97
N THR A 72 -24.64 -6.32 -15.93
CA THR A 72 -25.32 -7.60 -16.23
C THR A 72 -25.02 -8.64 -15.17
N GLU A 73 -23.76 -8.78 -14.75
CA GLU A 73 -23.37 -9.72 -13.69
C GLU A 73 -24.02 -9.38 -12.35
N ILE A 74 -24.26 -8.09 -12.07
CA ILE A 74 -24.99 -7.67 -10.86
C ILE A 74 -26.46 -8.10 -10.93
N GLN A 75 -27.13 -7.94 -12.07
CA GLN A 75 -28.54 -8.33 -12.25
C GLN A 75 -28.74 -9.84 -12.19
N ASP A 76 -27.80 -10.60 -12.73
CA ASP A 76 -27.83 -12.06 -12.72
C ASP A 76 -27.36 -12.66 -11.38
N ASN A 77 -26.89 -11.82 -10.45
CA ASN A 77 -26.42 -12.26 -9.14
C ASN A 77 -27.59 -12.47 -8.17
N ASN A 78 -27.72 -13.69 -7.64
CA ASN A 78 -28.73 -14.05 -6.65
C ASN A 78 -28.27 -13.77 -5.19
N ALA A 79 -27.31 -12.87 -4.97
CA ALA A 79 -26.86 -12.53 -3.63
C ALA A 79 -27.94 -11.80 -2.83
N GLU A 80 -28.23 -12.29 -1.63
CA GLU A 80 -29.24 -11.71 -0.72
C GLU A 80 -28.70 -10.55 0.12
N ALA A 81 -27.38 -10.39 0.20
CA ALA A 81 -26.72 -9.37 1.00
C ALA A 81 -25.39 -8.91 0.40
N ILE A 82 -25.09 -7.62 0.61
CA ILE A 82 -23.79 -7.02 0.29
C ILE A 82 -23.01 -6.82 1.59
N VAL A 83 -21.80 -7.39 1.66
CA VAL A 83 -20.89 -7.23 2.81
C VAL A 83 -19.76 -6.27 2.44
N VAL A 84 -19.78 -5.07 3.02
CA VAL A 84 -18.71 -4.09 2.86
C VAL A 84 -17.70 -4.22 3.99
N LEU A 85 -16.49 -4.70 3.67
CA LEU A 85 -15.39 -4.74 4.63
C LEU A 85 -14.95 -3.31 4.98
N GLY A 86 -14.84 -3.02 6.27
CA GLY A 86 -14.50 -1.69 6.77
C GLY A 86 -13.18 -1.13 6.20
N GLY A 87 -13.11 0.19 6.08
CA GLY A 87 -12.00 0.93 5.44
C GLY A 87 -11.34 1.99 6.31
N GLY A 88 -11.58 1.94 7.63
CA GLY A 88 -11.05 2.90 8.60
C GLY A 88 -12.10 3.90 9.11
N ARG A 89 -11.73 4.61 10.18
CA ARG A 89 -12.59 5.59 10.86
C ARG A 89 -11.83 6.89 11.13
N ARG A 90 -12.56 8.00 11.19
CA ARG A 90 -12.10 9.24 11.82
C ARG A 90 -12.52 9.20 13.28
N ASN A 91 -11.54 9.41 14.16
CA ASN A 91 -11.76 9.35 15.60
C ASN A 91 -12.14 10.73 16.11
N ASP A 92 -13.00 10.78 17.12
CA ASP A 92 -13.31 12.00 17.87
C ASP A 92 -13.69 13.19 16.98
N THR A 93 -14.52 12.93 15.97
CA THR A 93 -15.06 13.95 15.09
C THR A 93 -16.18 14.69 15.80
N ALA A 94 -15.82 15.81 16.43
CA ALA A 94 -16.72 16.64 17.24
C ALA A 94 -18.01 17.04 16.50
N GLU A 95 -17.91 17.34 15.20
CA GLU A 95 -19.05 17.73 14.37
C GLU A 95 -20.07 16.59 14.14
N PHE A 96 -19.67 15.34 14.35
CA PHE A 96 -20.52 14.15 14.26
C PHE A 96 -20.82 13.51 15.62
N GLY A 97 -20.41 14.15 16.72
CA GLY A 97 -20.68 13.67 18.09
C GLY A 97 -19.91 12.41 18.48
N GLY A 98 -18.82 12.09 17.79
CA GLY A 98 -18.00 10.91 18.06
C GLY A 98 -17.28 10.38 16.82
N ASP A 99 -16.96 9.10 16.81
CA ASP A 99 -16.29 8.44 15.69
C ASP A 99 -17.20 8.37 14.45
N THR A 100 -16.62 8.58 13.27
CA THR A 100 -17.32 8.42 11.99
C THR A 100 -16.47 7.69 10.97
N VAL A 101 -17.07 7.24 9.88
CA VAL A 101 -16.34 6.60 8.78
C VAL A 101 -15.39 7.60 8.10
N ASN A 102 -14.24 7.13 7.63
CA ASN A 102 -13.37 7.97 6.82
C ASN A 102 -13.93 8.12 5.38
N GLY A 103 -13.38 9.05 4.60
CA GLY A 103 -13.88 9.32 3.24
C GLY A 103 -13.83 8.10 2.32
N LEU A 104 -12.78 7.28 2.46
CA LEU A 104 -12.58 6.08 1.63
C LEU A 104 -13.63 4.98 1.90
N LEU A 105 -14.01 4.79 3.17
CA LEU A 105 -15.10 3.88 3.54
C LEU A 105 -16.46 4.46 3.16
N LEU A 106 -16.66 5.78 3.29
CA LEU A 106 -17.91 6.43 2.89
C LEU A 106 -18.19 6.24 1.39
N GLU A 107 -17.16 6.35 0.54
CA GLU A 107 -17.29 6.10 -0.89
C GLU A 107 -17.69 4.65 -1.19
N ARG A 108 -17.06 3.67 -0.51
CA ARG A 108 -17.42 2.25 -0.63
C ARG A 108 -18.86 1.97 -0.20
N LEU A 109 -19.32 2.57 0.90
CA LEU A 109 -20.69 2.43 1.38
C LEU A 109 -21.69 3.04 0.41
N ARG A 110 -21.37 4.22 -0.15
CA ARG A 110 -22.20 4.85 -1.17
C ARG A 110 -22.30 3.98 -2.42
N TYR A 111 -21.19 3.40 -2.86
CA TYR A 111 -21.18 2.49 -4.01
C TYR A 111 -22.00 1.22 -3.75
N ALA A 112 -21.92 0.65 -2.55
CA ALA A 112 -22.69 -0.53 -2.16
C ALA A 112 -24.20 -0.27 -2.01
N ALA A 113 -24.59 0.98 -1.73
CA ALA A 113 -25.98 1.39 -1.56
C ALA A 113 -26.64 1.94 -2.84
N TYR A 114 -25.87 2.10 -3.92
CA TYR A 114 -26.34 2.54 -5.23
C TYR A 114 -26.89 1.36 -6.03
#